data_AF-A0A2S6NK70-F1
#
_entry.id   AF-A0A2S6NK70-F1
#
_cell.length_a   1.000
_cell.length_b   1.000
_cell.length_c   1.000
_cell.angle_alpha   90.00
_cell.angle_beta   90.00
_cell.angle_gamma   90.00
#
_symmetry.space_group_name_H-M   'P 1'
#
loop_
_entity.id
_entity.type
_entity.pdbx_description
1 polymer ?
#
loop_
_entity_poly.entity_id
_entity_poly.type
_entity_poly.pdbx_seq_one_letter_code
_entity_poly.pdbx_strand_id
1 'polypeptide(L)'
;MSFHRVPLLAAGLATLCLPLLGTQAARANGLFSHVATVRVAVSGAESQAQLASQLRAEGYTNVVLSSVRATPANPHPESDSTLTSHPEQTPVHTGWNGVASKDGRTVQVYAEFSPASDLGRSLAMIDATR
;
A
#
# COMPACT_ATOMS: atom_id res chain seq x y z
N MET A 1 60.30 19.73 44.08
CA MET A 1 58.90 20.12 44.30
C MET A 1 58.75 21.54 43.79
N SER A 2 58.18 21.70 42.59
CA SER A 2 58.08 23.00 41.92
C SER A 2 56.63 23.50 41.98
N PHE A 3 56.43 24.71 42.46
CA PHE A 3 55.20 25.48 42.31
C PHE A 3 55.54 26.95 42.02
N HIS A 4 54.58 27.60 41.33
CA HIS A 4 54.46 29.02 40.96
C HIS A 4 54.99 29.40 39.56
N ARG A 5 54.33 30.24 38.75
CA ARG A 5 53.06 30.99 38.80
C ARG A 5 52.80 31.55 37.38
N VAL A 6 51.53 31.54 36.96
CA VAL A 6 50.70 32.42 36.08
C VAL A 6 51.37 33.56 35.26
N PRO A 7 50.89 33.89 34.04
CA PRO A 7 49.90 34.98 33.84
C PRO A 7 48.77 34.62 32.82
N LEU A 8 47.49 34.94 33.05
CA LEU A 8 46.75 36.22 32.99
C LEU A 8 46.42 36.74 31.57
N LEU A 9 45.14 36.52 31.17
CA LEU A 9 44.19 37.37 30.43
C LEU A 9 44.54 38.06 29.10
N ALA A 10 43.75 37.74 28.06
CA ALA A 10 43.06 38.68 27.16
C ALA A 10 41.97 37.89 26.39
N ALA A 11 40.69 38.00 26.77
CA ALA A 11 39.73 38.98 26.24
C ALA A 11 39.36 38.78 24.76
N GLY A 12 38.15 38.22 24.56
CA GLY A 12 37.17 38.74 23.61
C GLY A 12 37.30 38.36 22.14
N LEU A 13 36.45 37.42 21.71
CA LEU A 13 35.70 37.58 20.47
C LEU A 13 34.35 36.87 20.64
N ALA A 14 33.32 37.69 20.86
CA ALA A 14 31.94 37.26 20.77
C ALA A 14 31.67 36.83 19.32
N THR A 15 31.35 35.55 19.11
CA THR A 15 30.70 35.11 17.88
C THR A 15 29.36 34.51 18.27
N LEU A 16 28.39 35.41 18.39
CA LEU A 16 26.97 35.12 18.23
C LEU A 16 26.78 34.55 16.82
N CYS A 17 26.84 33.23 16.69
CA CYS A 17 26.25 32.52 15.56
C CYS A 17 25.28 31.49 16.12
N LEU A 18 24.05 31.98 16.28
CA LEU A 18 22.75 31.32 16.22
C LEU A 18 22.75 29.78 16.30
N PRO A 19 21.89 29.17 17.14
CA PRO A 19 21.58 27.78 16.97
C PRO A 19 21.01 27.62 15.55
N LEU A 20 21.74 26.94 14.67
CA LEU A 20 21.10 26.21 13.59
C LEU A 20 20.23 25.15 14.29
N LEU A 21 19.04 25.59 14.72
CA LEU A 21 17.86 24.78 14.53
C LEU A 21 17.90 24.44 13.06
N GLY A 22 18.51 23.30 12.75
CA GLY A 22 18.18 22.54 11.58
C GLY A 22 16.69 22.32 11.72
N THR A 23 15.93 23.25 11.16
CA THR A 23 14.59 23.05 10.70
C THR A 23 14.68 21.79 9.88
N GLN A 24 14.37 20.64 10.49
CA GLN A 24 13.78 19.55 9.74
C GLN A 24 12.65 20.27 9.02
N ALA A 25 12.85 20.49 7.71
CA ALA A 25 11.79 20.94 6.84
C ALA A 25 10.66 19.95 7.13
N ALA A 26 9.68 20.38 7.91
CA ALA A 26 8.44 19.68 8.09
C ALA A 26 7.94 19.57 6.65
N ARG A 27 8.17 18.41 6.03
CA ARG A 27 7.73 18.16 4.67
C ARG A 27 6.23 18.27 4.77
N ALA A 28 5.71 19.39 4.32
CA ALA A 28 4.30 19.62 4.10
C ALA A 28 3.86 18.71 2.93
N ASN A 29 3.98 17.40 3.10
CA ASN A 29 3.37 16.39 2.27
C ASN A 29 1.98 16.13 2.86
N GLY A 30 1.09 17.12 2.77
CA GLY A 30 -0.12 17.09 3.60
C GLY A 30 -1.37 17.71 3.00
N LEU A 31 -1.43 17.97 1.70
CA LEU A 31 -2.68 18.42 1.07
C LEU A 31 -3.25 17.44 0.03
N PHE A 32 -2.44 16.49 -0.44
CA PHE A 32 -2.90 15.42 -1.32
C PHE A 32 -2.38 14.08 -0.78
N SER A 33 -3.20 13.42 0.04
CA SER A 33 -2.95 12.03 0.43
C SER A 33 -3.26 11.14 -0.78
N HIS A 34 -2.26 10.94 -1.65
CA HIS A 34 -2.36 9.94 -2.70
C HIS A 34 -2.22 8.57 -2.06
N VAL A 35 -3.35 7.94 -1.77
CA VAL A 35 -3.36 6.53 -1.34
C VAL A 35 -2.90 5.68 -2.52
N ALA A 36 -1.83 4.92 -2.32
CA ALA A 36 -1.31 4.02 -3.35
C ALA A 36 -2.39 3.01 -3.77
N THR A 37 -2.35 2.59 -5.04
CA THR A 37 -3.34 1.68 -5.61
C THR A 37 -2.63 0.53 -6.33
N VAL A 38 -3.13 -0.70 -6.17
CA VAL A 38 -2.75 -1.86 -6.96
C VAL A 38 -3.94 -2.31 -7.80
N ARG A 39 -3.71 -2.61 -9.08
CA ARG A 39 -4.70 -3.14 -10.01
C ARG A 39 -4.30 -4.57 -10.34
N VAL A 40 -5.18 -5.52 -10.01
CA VAL A 40 -4.98 -6.95 -10.21
C VAL A 40 -5.90 -7.40 -11.33
N ALA A 41 -5.33 -8.01 -12.37
CA ALA A 41 -6.12 -8.63 -13.42
C ALA A 41 -6.75 -9.92 -12.89
N VAL A 42 -8.07 -10.03 -12.95
CA VAL A 42 -8.83 -11.21 -12.51
C VAL A 42 -9.68 -11.77 -13.65
N SER A 43 -9.91 -13.08 -13.59
CA SER A 43 -10.66 -13.88 -14.55
C SER A 43 -12.18 -13.90 -14.31
N GLY A 44 -12.65 -13.41 -13.15
CA GLY A 44 -14.08 -13.38 -12.79
C GLY A 44 -14.62 -14.57 -12.02
N ALA A 45 -13.89 -15.68 -12.01
CA ALA A 45 -14.21 -16.83 -11.14
C ALA A 45 -13.38 -16.85 -9.84
N GLU A 46 -12.50 -15.87 -9.64
CA GLU A 46 -11.60 -15.85 -8.48
C GLU A 46 -12.33 -15.49 -7.19
N SER A 47 -11.98 -16.23 -6.12
CA SER A 47 -12.41 -15.93 -4.77
C SER A 47 -11.47 -14.94 -4.08
N GLN A 48 -11.96 -14.30 -3.04
CA GLN A 48 -11.17 -13.38 -2.22
C GLN A 48 -9.96 -14.07 -1.59
N ALA A 49 -10.06 -15.36 -1.25
CA ALA A 49 -8.91 -16.14 -0.79
C ALA A 49 -7.81 -16.26 -1.87
N GLN A 50 -8.19 -16.47 -3.13
CA GLN A 50 -7.24 -16.53 -4.26
C GLN A 50 -6.56 -15.18 -4.50
N LEU A 51 -7.34 -14.09 -4.52
CA LEU A 51 -6.79 -12.73 -4.65
C LEU A 51 -5.84 -12.39 -3.50
N ALA A 52 -6.22 -12.72 -2.25
CA ALA A 52 -5.37 -12.51 -1.10
C ALA A 52 -4.09 -13.35 -1.15
N SER A 53 -4.15 -14.58 -1.68
CA SER A 53 -2.97 -15.42 -1.89
C SER A 53 -2.03 -14.82 -2.94
N GLN A 54 -2.56 -14.31 -4.05
CA GLN A 54 -1.76 -13.64 -5.09
C GLN A 54 -1.05 -12.41 -4.53
N LEU A 55 -1.78 -11.54 -3.83
CA LEU A 55 -1.20 -10.35 -3.20
C LEU A 55 -0.07 -10.73 -2.22
N ARG A 56 -0.26 -11.77 -1.40
CA ARG A 56 0.80 -12.24 -0.49
C ARG A 56 2.03 -12.76 -1.24
N ALA A 57 1.83 -13.48 -2.36
CA ALA A 57 2.93 -13.93 -3.21
C ALA A 57 3.72 -12.77 -3.83
N GLU A 58 3.07 -11.64 -4.09
CA GLU A 58 3.69 -10.39 -4.58
C GLU A 58 4.27 -9.49 -3.47
N GLY A 59 4.31 -10.00 -2.22
CA GLY A 59 4.91 -9.32 -1.07
C GLY A 59 4.00 -8.36 -0.32
N TYR A 60 2.69 -8.38 -0.59
CA TYR A 60 1.73 -7.60 0.18
C TYR A 60 1.39 -8.28 1.52
N THR A 61 1.23 -7.49 2.56
CA THR A 61 0.86 -7.93 3.92
C THR A 61 -0.46 -7.28 4.35
N ASN A 62 -1.00 -7.64 5.53
CA ASN A 62 -2.24 -7.07 6.08
C ASN A 62 -3.39 -6.96 5.06
N VAL A 63 -3.58 -7.99 4.24
CA VAL A 63 -4.62 -8.01 3.20
C VAL A 63 -5.98 -8.17 3.87
N VAL A 64 -6.81 -7.13 3.76
CA VAL A 64 -8.19 -7.10 4.26
C VAL A 64 -9.11 -6.76 3.09
N LEU A 65 -9.92 -7.73 2.69
CA LEU A 65 -10.86 -7.60 1.58
C LEU A 65 -12.28 -7.38 2.11
N SER A 66 -13.09 -6.67 1.35
CA SER A 66 -14.50 -6.40 1.66
C SER A 66 -15.39 -7.37 0.90
N SER A 67 -16.33 -8.00 1.59
CA SER A 67 -17.41 -8.77 0.97
C SER A 67 -18.48 -7.90 0.31
N VAL A 68 -18.42 -6.57 0.51
CA VAL A 68 -19.39 -5.62 -0.01
C VAL A 68 -18.86 -4.98 -1.30
N ARG A 69 -19.66 -5.03 -2.36
CA ARG A 69 -19.34 -4.38 -3.62
C ARG A 69 -19.35 -2.85 -3.49
N ALA A 70 -18.29 -2.20 -3.98
CA ALA A 70 -18.23 -0.76 -4.10
C ALA A 70 -19.34 -0.21 -5.02
N THR A 71 -19.94 0.91 -4.62
CA THR A 71 -20.97 1.62 -5.39
C THR A 71 -20.59 3.10 -5.55
N PRO A 72 -21.22 3.86 -6.47
CA PRO A 72 -20.96 5.29 -6.57
C PRO A 72 -21.23 6.06 -5.26
N ALA A 73 -22.21 5.60 -4.45
CA ALA A 73 -22.54 6.21 -3.16
C ALA A 73 -21.61 5.73 -2.02
N ASN A 74 -20.94 4.60 -2.19
CA ASN A 74 -19.98 4.04 -1.24
C ASN A 74 -18.82 3.39 -2.02
N PRO A 75 -17.85 4.18 -2.49
CA PRO A 75 -16.78 3.69 -3.37
C PRO A 75 -15.75 2.83 -2.63
N HIS A 76 -15.69 2.93 -1.30
CA HIS A 76 -14.76 2.22 -0.43
C HIS A 76 -15.51 1.67 0.80
N PRO A 77 -16.35 0.63 0.62
CA PRO A 77 -17.08 0.03 1.74
C PRO A 77 -16.13 -0.53 2.80
N GLU A 78 -16.67 -0.84 3.97
CA GLU A 78 -15.86 -1.29 5.10
C GLU A 78 -15.07 -2.57 4.76
N SER A 79 -13.78 -2.56 5.10
CA SER A 79 -12.88 -3.71 4.99
C SER A 79 -12.70 -4.28 6.38
N ASP A 80 -13.49 -5.27 6.74
CA ASP A 80 -13.32 -5.99 8.00
C ASP A 80 -13.25 -7.49 7.74
N SER A 81 -12.14 -8.09 8.16
CA SER A 81 -11.91 -9.54 8.09
C SER A 81 -12.97 -10.35 8.84
N THR A 82 -13.61 -9.77 9.86
CA THR A 82 -14.69 -10.43 10.61
C THR A 82 -16.00 -10.48 9.83
N LEU A 83 -16.19 -9.60 8.84
CA LEU A 83 -17.38 -9.52 8.00
C LEU A 83 -17.33 -10.48 6.80
N THR A 84 -16.20 -11.14 6.56
CA THR A 84 -16.04 -12.13 5.49
C THR A 84 -15.79 -13.51 6.08
N SER A 85 -16.87 -14.23 6.41
CA SER A 85 -16.78 -15.54 7.07
C SER A 85 -16.24 -16.67 6.18
N HIS A 86 -16.37 -16.53 4.85
CA HIS A 86 -15.97 -17.54 3.86
C HIS A 86 -15.24 -16.90 2.66
N PRO A 87 -14.01 -16.40 2.84
CA PRO A 87 -13.25 -15.75 1.76
C PRO A 87 -12.96 -16.68 0.58
N GLU A 88 -12.94 -17.99 0.79
CA GLU A 88 -12.78 -19.03 -0.23
C GLU A 88 -13.99 -19.18 -1.15
N GLN A 89 -15.18 -18.76 -0.70
CA GLN A 89 -16.43 -18.77 -1.47
C GLN A 89 -16.87 -17.37 -1.90
N THR A 90 -16.31 -16.33 -1.30
CA THR A 90 -16.68 -14.95 -1.59
C THR A 90 -16.01 -14.52 -2.90
N PRO A 91 -16.77 -14.11 -3.93
CA PRO A 91 -16.21 -13.72 -5.21
C PRO A 91 -15.52 -12.37 -5.13
N VAL A 92 -14.50 -12.17 -5.98
CA VAL A 92 -13.91 -10.86 -6.25
C VAL A 92 -14.87 -10.03 -7.11
N HIS A 93 -14.90 -8.72 -6.89
CA HIS A 93 -15.71 -7.78 -7.67
C HIS A 93 -14.83 -6.91 -8.57
N THR A 94 -15.32 -6.49 -9.72
CA THR A 94 -14.62 -5.45 -10.49
C THR A 94 -14.58 -4.15 -9.69
N GLY A 95 -13.46 -3.45 -9.77
CA GLY A 95 -13.24 -2.22 -9.03
C GLY A 95 -12.61 -2.49 -7.67
N TRP A 96 -12.95 -1.67 -6.67
CA TRP A 96 -12.33 -1.76 -5.36
C TRP A 96 -12.79 -3.01 -4.59
N ASN A 97 -11.85 -3.69 -3.93
CA ASN A 97 -12.09 -4.91 -3.15
C ASN A 97 -11.55 -4.86 -1.73
N GLY A 98 -10.78 -3.84 -1.35
CA GLY A 98 -10.18 -3.79 -0.03
C GLY A 98 -8.85 -3.04 0.01
N VAL A 99 -8.07 -3.37 1.03
CA VAL A 99 -6.76 -2.79 1.28
C VAL A 99 -5.72 -3.85 1.59
N ALA A 100 -4.47 -3.53 1.29
CA ALA A 100 -3.30 -4.31 1.65
C ALA A 100 -2.17 -3.36 2.08
N SER A 101 -1.08 -3.90 2.59
CA SER A 101 0.13 -3.16 2.94
C SER A 101 1.30 -3.58 2.07
N LYS A 102 2.11 -2.64 1.58
CA LYS A 102 3.38 -2.90 0.90
C LYS A 102 4.39 -1.83 1.29
N ASP A 103 5.60 -2.25 1.66
CA ASP A 103 6.67 -1.35 2.11
C ASP A 103 6.23 -0.38 3.24
N GLY A 104 5.41 -0.87 4.16
CA GLY A 104 4.86 -0.09 5.28
C GLY A 104 3.77 0.91 4.91
N ARG A 105 3.22 0.87 3.68
CA ARG A 105 2.16 1.76 3.21
C ARG A 105 0.90 1.00 2.88
N THR A 106 -0.25 1.58 3.23
CA THR A 106 -1.55 1.06 2.81
C THR A 106 -1.76 1.31 1.32
N VAL A 107 -2.18 0.27 0.62
CA VAL A 107 -2.48 0.23 -0.81
C VAL A 107 -3.92 -0.22 -0.99
N GLN A 108 -4.68 0.46 -1.83
CA GLN A 108 -6.03 0.03 -2.21
C GLN A 108 -5.97 -1.06 -3.28
N VAL A 109 -6.75 -2.10 -3.12
CA VAL A 109 -6.81 -3.25 -4.03
C VAL A 109 -7.97 -3.08 -4.99
N TYR A 110 -7.66 -2.94 -6.28
CA TYR A 110 -8.63 -2.92 -7.36
C TYR A 110 -8.48 -4.17 -8.21
N ALA A 111 -9.59 -4.79 -8.59
CA ALA A 111 -9.61 -5.90 -9.51
C ALA A 111 -10.20 -5.48 -10.86
N GLU A 112 -9.56 -5.88 -11.94
CA GLU A 112 -9.96 -5.57 -13.31
C GLU A 112 -10.21 -6.86 -14.07
N PHE A 113 -11.39 -6.98 -14.69
CA PHE A 113 -11.65 -8.13 -15.55
C PHE A 113 -10.81 -8.04 -16.81
N SER A 114 -9.91 -9.00 -16.98
CA SER A 114 -9.19 -9.17 -18.23
C SER A 114 -9.91 -10.21 -19.08
N PRO A 115 -10.43 -9.86 -20.27
CA PRO A 115 -11.06 -10.83 -21.17
C PRO A 115 -10.08 -11.83 -21.79
N ALA A 116 -8.77 -11.68 -21.55
CA ALA A 116 -7.72 -12.50 -22.16
C ALA A 116 -7.75 -13.98 -21.71
N SER A 117 -8.34 -14.29 -20.55
CA SER A 117 -8.39 -15.67 -20.04
C SER A 117 -9.43 -16.56 -20.74
N ASP A 118 -10.36 -15.98 -21.52
CA ASP A 118 -11.41 -16.72 -22.23
C ASP A 118 -11.00 -17.11 -23.66
N LEU A 119 -10.07 -16.36 -24.27
CA LEU A 119 -9.56 -16.62 -25.61
C LEU A 119 -8.67 -17.87 -25.69
N GLY A 120 -8.04 -18.27 -24.57
CA GLY A 120 -7.27 -19.51 -24.48
C GLY A 120 -8.14 -20.78 -24.43
N ARG A 121 -9.39 -20.69 -23.96
CA ARG A 121 -10.34 -21.83 -23.97
C ARG A 121 -11.11 -21.92 -25.28
N SER A 122 -11.37 -20.79 -25.94
CA SER A 122 -12.06 -20.78 -27.24
C SER A 122 -11.19 -21.36 -28.36
N LEU A 123 -9.88 -21.06 -28.39
CA LEU A 123 -8.98 -21.64 -29.39
C LEU A 123 -8.74 -23.16 -29.22
N ALA A 124 -8.78 -23.67 -27.99
CA ALA A 124 -8.64 -25.12 -27.74
C ALA A 124 -9.86 -25.94 -28.22
N MET A 125 -11.01 -25.30 -28.45
CA MET A 125 -12.20 -25.99 -28.95
C MET A 125 -12.23 -26.10 -30.50
N ILE A 126 -11.47 -25.27 -31.20
CA ILE A 126 -11.41 -25.30 -32.68
C ILE A 126 -10.44 -26.39 -33.18
N ASP A 127 -9.46 -26.79 -32.38
CA ASP A 127 -8.44 -27.77 -32.79
C ASP A 127 -8.84 -29.24 -32.54
N ALA A 128 -9.87 -29.50 -31.72
CA ALA A 128 -10.30 -30.85 -31.37
C ALA A 128 -11.24 -31.53 -32.39
N THR A 129 -11.34 -30.99 -33.62
CA THR A 129 -12.23 -31.53 -34.67
C THR A 129 -11.53 -31.86 -36.00
N ARG A 130 -10.20 -32.08 -36.00
CA ARG A 130 -9.48 -32.60 -37.17
C ARG A 130 -8.94 -34.00 -36.97
#